data_AF-A0A964H620-F1
#
_entry.id   AF-A0A964H620-F1
#
_cell.length_a   1.000
_cell.length_b   1.000
_cell.length_c   1.000
_cell.angle_alpha   90.00
_cell.angle_beta   90.00
_cell.angle_gamma   90.00
#
_symmetry.space_group_name_H-M   'P 1'
#
loop_
_entity.id
_entity.type
_entity.pdbx_description
1 polymer ?
#
loop_
_entity_poly.entity_id
_entity_poly.type
_entity_poly.pdbx_seq_one_letter_code
_entity_poly.pdbx_strand_id
1 'polypeptide(L)' 'TPTFDLGTVTGYRVELPWIINLSYNFNLFMLYRYQYWEISGSGPTPAVINKKTYTLYEPPSKTSNHYIGIGIQGRF' A
#
# COMPACT_ATOMS: atom_id res chain seq x y z
N THR A 1 19.64 -20.13 -6.88
CA THR A 1 18.29 -19.59 -7.19
C THR A 1 18.50 -18.21 -7.76
N PRO A 2 17.98 -17.85 -8.93
CA PRO A 2 18.07 -16.47 -9.40
C PRO A 2 17.25 -15.59 -8.47
N THR A 3 17.87 -14.58 -7.86
CA THR A 3 17.20 -13.53 -7.09
C THR A 3 16.82 -12.42 -8.05
N PHE A 4 15.52 -12.21 -8.23
CA PHE A 4 14.98 -11.11 -9.04
C PHE A 4 14.70 -9.92 -8.09
N ASP A 5 15.33 -8.78 -8.36
CA ASP A 5 15.06 -7.55 -7.62
C ASP A 5 13.76 -6.94 -8.16
N LEU A 6 12.73 -6.86 -7.32
CA LEU A 6 11.40 -6.29 -7.65
C LEU A 6 11.37 -4.76 -7.50
N GLY A 7 12.52 -4.14 -7.31
CA GLY A 7 12.63 -2.70 -7.12
C GLY A 7 12.41 -2.26 -5.67
N THR A 8 12.70 -0.98 -5.43
CA THR A 8 12.50 -0.34 -4.13
C THR A 8 11.11 0.25 -4.05
N VAL A 9 10.43 0.01 -2.93
CA VAL A 9 9.13 0.61 -2.62
C VAL A 9 9.34 1.89 -1.81
N THR A 10 8.83 3.00 -2.32
CA THR A 10 8.76 4.27 -1.61
C THR A 10 7.31 4.72 -1.50
N GLY A 11 6.97 5.45 -0.46
CA GLY A 11 5.58 5.86 -0.28
C GLY A 11 5.34 6.67 0.97
N TYR A 12 4.12 7.18 1.08
CA TYR A 12 3.66 7.92 2.24
C TYR A 12 2.22 7.58 2.57
N ARG A 13 1.89 7.70 3.86
CA ARG A 13 0.56 7.46 4.40
C ARG A 13 0.15 8.66 5.22
N VAL A 14 -1.03 9.20 4.91
CA VAL A 14 -1.68 10.26 5.69
C VAL A 14 -2.97 9.71 6.28
N GLU A 15 -3.20 9.99 7.55
CA GLU A 15 -4.39 9.55 8.27
C GLU A 15 -4.98 10.71 9.05
N LEU A 16 -6.29 10.94 8.87
CA LEU A 16 -7.06 11.99 9.50
C LEU A 16 -8.18 11.34 10.32
N PRO A 17 -7.92 11.01 11.60
CA PRO A 17 -8.95 10.49 12.49
C PRO A 17 -9.81 11.64 13.04
N TRP A 18 -11.11 11.41 13.11
CA TRP A 18 -12.07 12.29 13.76
C TRP A 18 -12.88 11.48 14.77
N ILE A 19 -12.90 11.93 16.03
CA ILE A 19 -13.63 11.27 17.10
C ILE A 19 -14.63 12.25 17.69
N ILE A 20 -15.90 11.86 17.75
CA ILE A 20 -16.97 12.61 18.41
C ILE A 20 -17.49 11.76 19.57
N ASN A 21 -17.42 12.29 20.79
CA ASN A 21 -18.01 11.63 21.95
C ASN A 21 -19.53 11.83 21.89
N LEU A 22 -20.29 10.74 21.75
CA LEU A 22 -21.76 10.78 21.75
C LEU A 22 -22.32 10.69 23.17
N SER A 23 -21.66 9.90 24.04
CA SER A 23 -21.99 9.75 25.46
C SER A 23 -20.78 9.23 26.24
N TYR A 24 -20.90 9.01 27.55
CA TYR A 24 -19.82 8.43 28.38
C TYR A 24 -19.34 7.07 27.86
N ASN A 25 -20.22 6.29 27.22
CA ASN A 25 -19.94 4.93 26.77
C ASN A 25 -19.77 4.80 25.25
N PHE A 26 -20.08 5.84 24.47
CA PHE A 26 -20.13 5.73 23.00
C PHE A 26 -19.43 6.89 22.30
N ASN A 27 -18.56 6.56 21.35
CA ASN A 27 -17.89 7.50 20.48
C ASN A 27 -18.19 7.17 19.02
N LEU A 28 -18.48 8.18 18.21
CA LEU A 28 -18.46 8.08 16.76
C LEU A 28 -17.02 8.31 16.28
N PHE A 29 -16.50 7.38 15.48
CA PHE A 29 -15.20 7.45 14.84
C PHE A 29 -15.39 7.58 13.34
N MET A 30 -14.79 8.61 12.75
CA MET A 30 -14.62 8.75 11.31
C MET A 30 -13.13 8.77 11.00
N LEU A 31 -12.74 8.17 9.89
CA LEU A 31 -11.36 8.09 9.45
C LEU A 31 -11.29 8.36 7.97
N TYR A 32 -10.42 9.28 7.58
CA TYR A 32 -9.91 9.31 6.22
C TYR A 32 -8.45 8.88 6.21
N ARG A 33 -8.11 7.95 5.30
CA ARG A 33 -6.72 7.52 5.09
C ARG A 33 -6.39 7.57 3.61
N TYR A 34 -5.29 8.23 3.31
CA TYR A 34 -4.67 8.24 1.99
C TYR A 34 -3.34 7.51 2.06
N GLN A 35 -3.07 6.65 1.09
CA GLN A 35 -1.80 5.98 0.92
C GLN A 35 -1.33 6.12 -0.52
N TYR A 36 -0.07 6.48 -0.69
CA TYR A 36 0.60 6.49 -1.99
C TYR A 36 1.82 5.58 -1.91
N TRP A 37 1.93 4.70 -2.89
CA TRP A 37 3.06 3.78 -3.05
C TRP A 37 3.59 3.88 -4.47
N GLU A 38 4.91 3.88 -4.58
CA GLU A 38 5.64 3.87 -5.84
C GLU A 38 6.72 2.78 -5.75
N ILE A 39 6.66 1.85 -6.70
CA ILE A 39 7.64 0.78 -6.84
C ILE A 39 8.51 1.14 -8.03
N SER A 40 9.82 1.32 -7.79
CA SER A 40 10.77 1.57 -8.87
C SER A 40 10.84 0.37 -9.82
N GLY A 41 11.03 0.60 -11.10
CA GLY A 41 11.23 -0.51 -12.05
C GLY A 41 12.46 -1.35 -11.70
N SER A 42 12.44 -2.63 -12.06
CA SER A 42 13.59 -3.51 -11.87
C SER A 42 14.67 -3.24 -12.94
N GLY A 43 15.92 -3.56 -12.60
CA GLY A 43 16.96 -3.72 -13.63
C GLY A 43 16.64 -4.90 -14.57
N PRO A 44 17.19 -4.89 -15.81
CA PRO A 44 17.05 -6.02 -16.73
C PRO A 44 17.72 -7.27 -16.13
N THR A 45 16.97 -8.35 -15.97
CA THR A 45 17.46 -9.60 -15.40
C THR A 45 17.32 -10.75 -16.39
N PRO A 46 18.39 -11.51 -16.69
CA PRO A 46 18.31 -12.64 -17.60
C PRO A 46 17.61 -13.82 -16.93
N ALA A 47 16.61 -14.39 -17.62
CA ALA A 47 15.90 -15.59 -17.21
C ALA A 47 16.01 -16.66 -18.30
N VAL A 48 16.36 -17.89 -17.91
CA VAL A 48 16.44 -19.02 -18.84
C VAL A 48 15.14 -19.81 -18.82
N ILE A 49 14.38 -19.75 -19.91
CA ILE A 49 13.12 -20.48 -20.11
C ILE A 49 13.32 -21.41 -21.31
N ASN A 50 13.16 -22.72 -21.12
CA ASN A 50 13.31 -23.72 -22.19
C ASN A 50 14.64 -23.61 -22.98
N LYS A 51 15.76 -23.44 -22.27
CA LYS A 51 17.11 -23.27 -22.85
C LYS A 51 17.30 -22.00 -23.70
N LYS A 52 16.38 -21.04 -23.64
CA LYS A 52 16.51 -19.70 -24.22
C LYS A 52 16.60 -18.65 -23.12
N THR A 53 17.47 -17.66 -23.32
CA THR A 53 17.61 -16.53 -22.39
C THR A 53 16.69 -15.40 -22.83
N TYR A 54 15.84 -14.96 -21.91
CA TYR A 54 14.98 -13.79 -22.04
C TYR A 54 15.41 -12.72 -21.05
N THR A 55 15.36 -11.47 -21.45
CA THR A 55 15.55 -10.35 -20.52
C THR A 55 14.20 -9.98 -19.94
N LEU A 56 14.04 -10.18 -18.64
CA LEU A 56 12.86 -9.75 -17.89
C LEU A 56 13.13 -8.37 -17.28
N TYR A 57 12.12 -7.52 -17.31
CA TYR A 57 12.11 -6.25 -16.57
C TYR A 57 10.70 -5.99 -16.05
N GLU A 58 10.60 -5.46 -14.84
CA GLU A 58 9.35 -4.99 -14.28
C GLU A 58 9.27 -3.46 -14.40
N PRO A 59 8.24 -2.90 -15.05
CA PRO A 59 8.10 -1.45 -15.16
C PRO A 59 7.78 -0.82 -13.81
N PRO A 60 8.08 0.47 -13.62
CA PRO A 60 7.69 1.19 -12.41
C PRO A 60 6.15 1.19 -12.27
N SER A 61 5.67 1.03 -11.05
CA SER A 61 4.24 1.04 -10.75
C SER A 61 3.90 2.03 -9.63
N LYS A 62 2.70 2.59 -9.71
CA LYS A 62 2.17 3.57 -8.76
C LYS A 62 0.81 3.11 -8.28
N THR A 63 0.54 3.27 -7.00
CA THR A 63 -0.76 2.96 -6.41
C THR A 63 -1.15 4.03 -5.42
N SER A 64 -2.36 4.55 -5.58
CA SER A 64 -3.00 5.46 -4.62
C SER A 64 -4.25 4.80 -4.06
N ASN A 65 -4.33 4.70 -2.73
CA ASN A 65 -5.47 4.13 -2.03
C ASN A 65 -6.13 5.19 -1.16
N HIS A 66 -7.46 5.24 -1.23
CA HIS A 66 -8.30 6.11 -0.41
C HIS A 66 -9.23 5.23 0.42
N TYR A 67 -9.23 5.45 1.74
CA TYR A 67 -10.10 4.76 2.66
C TYR A 67 -10.91 5.78 3.45
N ILE A 68 -12.21 5.52 3.54
CA ILE A 68 -13.12 6.21 4.44
C ILE A 68 -13.67 5.15 5.39
N GLY A 69 -13.47 5.36 6.68
CA GLY A 69 -14.02 4.52 7.74
C GLY A 69 -15.01 5.31 8.58
N ILE A 70 -16.14 4.70 8.91
CA ILE A 70 -17.12 5.24 9.87
C ILE A 70 -17.46 4.10 10.81
N GLY A 71 -17.43 4.35 12.11
CA GLY A 71 -17.73 3.34 13.12
C GLY A 71 -18.19 3.94 14.44
N ILE A 72 -18.85 3.13 15.25
CA ILE A 72 -19.23 3.47 16.63
C ILE A 72 -18.38 2.62 17.56
N GLN A 73 -17.66 3.26 18.47
CA GLN A 73 -16.89 2.61 19.52
C GLN A 73 -17.67 2.66 20.83
N GLY A 74 -18.09 1.50 21.32
CA GLY A 74 -18.67 1.35 22.66
C GLY A 74 -17.62 0.91 23.67
N ARG A 75 -17.65 1.47 24.90
CA ARG A 75 -16.96 0.92 26.07
C ARG A 75 -18.02 0.40 27.03
N PHE A 76 -17.90 -0.88 27.39
CA PHE A 76 -18.77 -1.60 28.32
C PHE A 76 -17.98 -2.02 29.55
#